data_AF-A0A846ZIM0-F1
#
_entry.id   AF-A0A846ZIM0-F1
#
_cell.length_a   1.000
_cell.length_b   1.000
_cell.length_c   1.000
_cell.angle_alpha   90.00
_cell.angle_beta   90.00
_cell.angle_gamma   90.00
#
_symmetry.space_group_name_H-M   'P 1'
#
loop_
_entity.id
_entity.type
_entity.pdbx_description
1 polymer ?
#
loop_
_entity_poly.entity_id
_entity_poly.type
_entity_poly.pdbx_seq_one_letter_code
_entity_poly.pdbx_strand_id
1 'polypeptide(L)'
;MPHKLIQQPGAVFGSALVILGFLGGLILLQNVVLNARLQTQRQMIRLAELDKLQFKASLHYEQTHQAVFTLDQRRISVCEDQLTIRIGKTGYTRSLHHPAP
;
A
#
# COMPACT_ATOMS: atom_id res chain seq x y z
N MET A 1 -31.67 32.29 50.31
CA MET A 1 -30.92 31.09 50.74
C MET A 1 -30.27 30.47 49.50
N PRO A 2 -28.93 30.50 49.34
CA PRO A 2 -28.30 29.89 48.18
C PRO A 2 -27.99 28.41 48.45
N HIS A 3 -28.63 27.50 47.71
CA HIS A 3 -28.20 26.10 47.62
C HIS A 3 -26.90 26.04 46.81
N LYS A 4 -25.76 25.94 47.51
CA LYS A 4 -24.52 25.46 46.91
C LYS A 4 -24.71 23.99 46.57
N LEU A 5 -24.92 23.67 45.30
CA LEU A 5 -24.64 22.34 44.77
C LEU A 5 -23.13 22.11 44.89
N ILE A 6 -22.73 21.45 45.96
CA ILE A 6 -21.40 20.89 46.10
C ILE A 6 -21.33 19.74 45.08
N GLN A 7 -20.94 20.06 43.84
CA GLN A 7 -20.52 19.05 42.89
C GLN A 7 -19.29 18.37 43.51
N GLN A 8 -19.46 17.12 43.91
CA GLN A 8 -18.40 16.36 44.56
C GLN A 8 -17.25 16.18 43.55
N PRO A 9 -16.04 16.71 43.83
CA PRO A 9 -14.92 16.66 42.89
C PRO A 9 -14.61 15.22 42.46
N GLY A 10 -14.86 14.22 43.32
CA GLY A 10 -14.65 12.80 43.01
C GLY A 10 -15.43 12.26 41.81
N ALA A 11 -16.66 12.74 41.55
CA ALA A 11 -17.45 12.28 40.40
C ALA A 11 -16.93 12.85 39.06
N VAL A 12 -16.40 14.07 39.08
CA VAL A 12 -15.80 14.73 37.92
C VAL A 12 -14.46 14.08 37.56
N PHE A 13 -13.65 13.72 38.56
CA PHE A 13 -12.38 13.01 38.34
C PHE A 13 -12.59 11.60 37.79
N GLY A 14 -13.56 10.84 38.32
CA GLY A 14 -13.86 9.49 37.83
C GLY A 14 -14.35 9.49 36.37
N SER A 15 -15.28 10.39 36.04
CA SER A 15 -15.78 10.52 34.66
C SER A 15 -14.71 10.97 33.68
N ALA A 16 -13.83 11.91 34.07
CA ALA A 16 -12.72 12.35 33.23
C ALA A 16 -11.75 11.21 32.88
N LEU A 17 -11.42 10.34 33.84
CA LEU A 17 -10.54 9.18 33.61
C LEU A 17 -11.16 8.16 32.65
N VAL A 18 -12.47 7.91 32.77
CA VAL A 18 -13.20 7.02 31.86
C VAL A 18 -13.20 7.57 30.43
N ILE A 19 -13.44 8.87 30.27
CA ILE A 19 -13.41 9.55 28.97
C ILE A 19 -11.99 9.50 28.39
N LEU A 20 -10.96 9.74 29.20
CA LEU A 20 -9.57 9.68 28.74
C LEU A 20 -9.18 8.27 28.28
N GLY A 21 -9.56 7.24 29.05
CA GLY A 21 -9.31 5.85 28.70
C GLY A 21 -10.00 5.45 27.40
N PHE A 22 -11.24 5.88 27.21
CA PHE A 22 -11.99 5.64 25.98
C PHE A 22 -11.36 6.33 24.77
N LEU A 23 -11.00 7.62 24.90
CA LEU A 23 -10.30 8.34 23.82
C LEU A 23 -8.94 7.72 23.51
N GLY A 24 -8.16 7.34 24.52
CA GLY A 24 -6.88 6.66 24.34
C GLY A 24 -7.04 5.35 23.56
N GLY A 25 -8.05 4.55 23.91
CA GLY A 25 -8.38 3.33 23.19
C GLY A 25 -8.75 3.57 21.73
N LEU A 26 -9.58 4.58 21.46
CA LEU A 26 -9.97 4.95 20.09
C LEU A 26 -8.79 5.41 19.24
N ILE A 27 -7.85 6.17 19.81
CA ILE A 27 -6.64 6.63 19.09
C ILE A 27 -5.77 5.43 18.69
N LEU A 28 -5.59 4.46 19.58
CA LEU A 28 -4.82 3.25 19.26
C LEU A 28 -5.48 2.42 18.14
N LEU A 29 -6.80 2.26 18.18
CA LEU A 29 -7.57 1.59 17.12
C LEU A 29 -7.41 2.31 15.77
N GLN A 30 -7.52 3.64 15.75
CA GLN A 30 -7.32 4.44 14.54
C GLN A 30 -5.90 4.28 13.97
N ASN A 31 -4.88 4.23 14.84
CA ASN A 31 -3.50 4.01 14.41
C ASN A 31 -3.30 2.64 13.74
N VAL A 32 -3.90 1.58 14.29
CA VAL A 32 -3.82 0.24 13.69
C VAL A 32 -4.51 0.21 12.33
N VAL A 33 -5.71 0.79 12.22
CA VAL A 33 -6.46 0.85 10.95
C VAL A 33 -5.71 1.67 9.90
N LEU A 34 -5.13 2.81 10.29
CA LEU A 34 -4.34 3.65 9.39
C LEU A 34 -3.11 2.89 8.87
N ASN A 35 -2.39 2.21 9.77
CA ASN A 35 -1.19 1.46 9.38
C ASN A 35 -1.54 0.31 8.42
N ALA A 36 -2.62 -0.42 8.69
CA ALA A 36 -3.13 -1.44 7.79
C ALA A 36 -3.49 -0.87 6.40
N ARG A 37 -4.19 0.28 6.35
CA ARG A 37 -4.51 0.97 5.10
C ARG A 37 -3.26 1.40 4.33
N LEU A 38 -2.27 1.96 5.02
CA LEU A 38 -1.01 2.38 4.40
C LEU A 38 -0.24 1.18 3.83
N GLN A 39 -0.25 0.05 4.52
CA GLN A 39 0.38 -1.18 4.03
C GLN A 39 -0.31 -1.68 2.75
N THR A 40 -1.64 -1.75 2.74
CA THR A 40 -2.41 -2.15 1.56
C THR A 40 -2.20 -1.18 0.40
N GLN A 41 -2.18 0.13 0.65
CA GLN A 41 -1.89 1.13 -0.39
C GLN A 41 -0.49 0.95 -0.98
N ARG A 42 0.54 0.71 -0.15
CA ARG A 42 1.90 0.43 -0.64
C ARG A 42 1.96 -0.81 -1.52
N GLN A 43 1.21 -1.86 -1.15
CA GLN A 43 1.10 -3.07 -1.96
C GLN A 43 0.42 -2.79 -3.30
N MET A 44 -0.69 -2.04 -3.30
CA MET A 44 -1.39 -1.65 -4.53
C MET A 44 -0.51 -0.80 -5.45
N ILE A 45 0.24 0.17 -4.90
CA ILE A 45 1.18 0.99 -5.66
C ILE A 45 2.24 0.11 -6.33
N ARG A 46 2.83 -0.85 -5.59
CA ARG A 46 3.81 -1.78 -6.16
C ARG A 46 3.21 -2.65 -7.26
N LEU A 47 1.97 -3.13 -7.08
CA LEU A 47 1.28 -3.94 -8.07
C LEU A 47 1.04 -3.13 -9.35
N ALA A 48 0.48 -1.93 -9.22
CA ALA A 48 0.23 -1.03 -10.35
C ALA A 48 1.52 -0.63 -11.09
N GLU A 49 2.62 -0.44 -10.36
CA GLU A 49 3.92 -0.17 -10.97
C GLU A 49 4.44 -1.36 -11.79
N LEU A 50 4.27 -2.59 -11.27
CA LEU A 50 4.61 -3.80 -12.00
C LEU A 50 3.73 -3.98 -13.24
N ASP A 51 2.43 -3.72 -13.14
CA ASP A 51 1.49 -3.83 -14.27
C ASP A 51 1.84 -2.82 -15.37
N LYS A 52 2.14 -1.57 -14.99
CA LYS A 52 2.62 -0.54 -15.92
C LYS A 52 3.91 -0.97 -16.61
N LEU A 53 4.85 -1.54 -15.87
CA LEU A 53 6.11 -2.02 -16.43
C LEU A 53 5.89 -3.19 -17.39
N GLN A 54 5.03 -4.14 -17.03
CA GLN A 54 4.66 -5.27 -17.87
C GLN A 54 4.03 -4.79 -19.19
N PHE A 55 3.11 -3.84 -19.13
CA PHE A 55 2.47 -3.27 -20.31
C PHE A 55 3.50 -2.59 -21.23
N LYS A 56 4.33 -1.69 -20.68
CA LYS A 56 5.38 -1.01 -21.45
C LYS A 56 6.37 -2.00 -22.06
N ALA A 57 6.74 -3.04 -21.32
CA ALA A 57 7.71 -4.02 -21.77
C ALA A 57 7.14 -4.92 -22.87
N SER A 58 5.86 -5.29 -22.78
CA SER A 58 5.17 -6.03 -23.85
C SER A 58 5.08 -5.17 -25.11
N LEU A 59 4.70 -3.89 -24.99
CA LEU A 59 4.67 -2.96 -26.12
C LEU A 59 6.06 -2.78 -26.77
N HIS A 60 7.11 -2.65 -25.96
CA HIS A 60 8.47 -2.52 -26.47
C HIS A 60 8.93 -3.81 -27.17
N TYR A 61 8.56 -4.98 -26.64
CA TYR A 61 8.86 -6.26 -27.27
C TYR A 61 8.14 -6.41 -28.61
N GLU A 62 6.85 -6.08 -28.71
CA GLU A 62 6.10 -6.07 -29.98
C GLU A 62 6.73 -5.14 -31.03
N GLN A 63 7.26 -3.98 -30.60
CA GLN A 63 7.89 -3.02 -31.52
C GLN A 63 9.29 -3.43 -31.99
N THR A 64 10.09 -4.03 -31.10
CA THR A 64 11.52 -4.24 -31.34
C THR A 64 11.92 -5.69 -31.53
N HIS A 65 11.05 -6.62 -31.12
CA HIS A 65 11.30 -8.07 -31.04
C HIS A 65 12.58 -8.43 -30.26
N GLN A 66 13.06 -7.53 -29.39
CA GLN A 66 14.26 -7.77 -28.59
C GLN A 66 13.93 -8.59 -27.36
N ALA A 67 14.50 -9.80 -27.27
CA ALA A 67 14.31 -10.68 -26.12
C ALA A 67 14.95 -10.15 -24.82
N VAL A 68 15.93 -9.25 -24.89
CA VAL A 68 16.58 -8.66 -23.71
C VAL A 68 16.80 -7.18 -23.93
N PHE A 69 16.23 -6.35 -23.06
CA PHE A 69 16.36 -4.90 -23.13
C PHE A 69 16.30 -4.26 -21.75
N THR A 70 16.65 -2.97 -21.69
CA THR A 70 16.56 -2.17 -20.47
C THR A 70 15.42 -1.18 -20.62
N LEU A 71 14.48 -1.20 -19.68
CA LEU A 71 13.32 -0.30 -19.66
C LEU A 71 13.19 0.32 -18.27
N ASP A 72 13.05 1.64 -18.19
CA ASP A 72 12.99 2.40 -16.92
C ASP A 72 14.13 1.99 -15.95
N GLN A 73 15.37 1.87 -16.47
CA GLN A 73 16.58 1.43 -15.75
C GLN A 73 16.52 -0.01 -15.19
N ARG A 74 15.54 -0.83 -15.62
CA ARG A 74 15.38 -2.23 -15.20
C ARG A 74 15.70 -3.15 -16.37
N ARG A 75 16.43 -4.22 -16.10
CA ARG A 75 16.71 -5.25 -17.11
C ARG A 75 15.50 -6.15 -17.24
N ILE A 76 14.97 -6.23 -18.46
CA ILE A 76 13.86 -7.07 -18.82
C ILE A 76 14.36 -8.15 -19.76
N SER A 77 13.94 -9.39 -19.53
CA SER A 77 14.18 -10.51 -20.42
C SER A 77 12.85 -11.19 -20.73
N VAL A 78 12.57 -11.32 -22.02
CA VAL A 78 11.42 -12.04 -22.56
C VAL A 78 11.91 -13.39 -23.06
N CYS A 79 11.26 -14.45 -22.60
CA CYS A 79 11.53 -15.82 -23.03
C CYS A 79 10.18 -16.47 -23.29
N GLU A 80 9.93 -16.86 -24.54
CA GLU A 80 8.61 -17.33 -24.99
C GLU A 80 7.52 -16.31 -24.65
N ASP A 81 6.57 -16.69 -23.79
CA ASP A 81 5.43 -15.89 -23.31
C ASP A 81 5.64 -15.29 -21.92
N GLN A 82 6.88 -15.33 -21.40
CA GLN A 82 7.20 -14.88 -20.05
C GLN A 82 8.14 -13.69 -20.06
N LEU A 83 7.69 -12.64 -19.39
CA LEU A 83 8.43 -11.44 -19.11
C LEU A 83 9.06 -11.53 -17.72
N THR A 84 10.38 -11.60 -17.66
CA THR A 84 11.14 -11.54 -16.40
C THR A 84 11.67 -10.14 -16.20
N ILE A 85 11.19 -9.47 -15.15
CA ILE A 85 11.62 -8.14 -14.73
C ILE A 85 12.60 -8.30 -13.57
N ARG A 86 13.84 -7.87 -13.73
CA ARG A 86 14.80 -7.77 -12.63
C ARG A 86 14.77 -6.40 -11.99
N ILE A 87 14.41 -6.36 -10.71
CA ILE A 87 14.46 -5.15 -9.86
C ILE A 87 15.48 -5.41 -8.74
N GLY A 88 16.69 -4.85 -8.88
CA GLY A 88 17.79 -5.13 -7.97
C GLY A 88 18.18 -6.62 -7.98
N LYS A 89 18.06 -7.29 -6.83
CA LYS A 89 18.33 -8.74 -6.70
C LYS A 89 17.08 -9.62 -6.93
N THR A 90 15.90 -9.02 -7.03
CA THR A 90 14.63 -9.77 -7.13
C THR A 90 14.20 -9.87 -8.59
N GLY A 91 13.90 -11.09 -9.05
CA GLY A 91 13.26 -11.35 -10.34
C GLY A 91 11.76 -11.53 -10.17
N TYR A 92 10.98 -10.86 -11.01
CA TYR A 92 9.53 -11.03 -11.09
C TYR A 92 9.18 -11.62 -12.46
N THR A 93 8.57 -12.79 -12.47
CA THR A 93 8.05 -13.42 -13.69
C THR A 93 6.59 -13.05 -13.87
N ARG A 94 6.26 -12.57 -15.07
CA ARG A 94 4.91 -12.16 -15.49
C ARG A 94 4.65 -12.65 -16.91
N SER A 95 3.40 -12.82 -17.28
CA SER A 95 3.03 -13.18 -18.66
C SER A 95 3.23 -11.98 -19.59
N LEU A 96 3.67 -12.24 -20.82
CA LEU A 96 3.68 -11.24 -21.88
C LEU A 96 2.23 -10.86 -22.22
N HIS A 97 1.92 -9.57 -22.25
CA HIS A 97 0.59 -9.11 -22.65
C HIS A 97 0.59 -8.97 -24.17
N HIS A 98 -0.01 -9.92 -24.87
CA HIS A 98 -0.31 -9.78 -26.29
C HIS A 98 -1.50 -8.84 -26.45
N PRO A 99 -1.40 -7.73 -27.20
CA PRO A 99 -2.59 -7.04 -27.65
C PRO A 99 -3.44 -8.03 -28.46
N ALA A 100 -4.73 -8.16 -28.11
CA ALA A 100 -5.66 -8.99 -28.86
C ALA A 100 -5.71 -8.54 -30.34
N PRO A 101 -5.89 -9.49 -31.30
CA PRO A 101 -5.83 -9.21 -32.73
C PRO A 101 -6.85 -8.18 -33.21
#